data_AF-A0A2R6J796-F1
#
_entry.id   AF-A0A2R6J796-F1
#
_cell.length_a   1.000
_cell.length_b   1.000
_cell.length_c   1.000
_cell.angle_alpha   90.00
_cell.angle_beta   90.00
_cell.angle_gamma   90.00
#
_symmetry.space_group_name_H-M   'P 1'
#
loop_
_entity.id
_entity.type
_entity.pdbx_description
1 polymer ?
#
loop_
_entity_poly.entity_id
_entity_poly.type
_entity_poly.pdbx_seq_one_letter_code
_entity_poly.pdbx_strand_id
1 'polypeptide(L)'
;MRRRDVLRAGAATLSPVGVGSATAGRTGAADDGFEPLGRLALPGAKDLVVDDGVAYVATTDGFATVDITDPAAPELLAERRNLLPDHPD
;
A
#
# COMPACT_ATOMS: atom_id res chain seq x y z
N MET A 1 19.12 -10.08 4.97
CA MET A 1 19.37 -8.79 4.29
C MET A 1 19.56 -9.03 2.79
N ARG A 2 18.47 -9.03 2.00
CA ARG A 2 18.44 -9.22 0.54
C ARG A 2 17.37 -8.30 -0.07
N ARG A 3 17.56 -6.99 0.05
CA ARG A 3 16.52 -5.98 -0.27
C ARG A 3 16.83 -5.12 -1.51
N ARG A 4 17.76 -5.51 -2.41
CA ARG A 4 18.34 -4.54 -3.37
C ARG A 4 18.62 -4.97 -4.81
N ASP A 5 18.09 -6.09 -5.31
CA ASP A 5 18.51 -6.61 -6.63
C ASP A 5 17.51 -6.44 -7.80
N VAL A 6 16.48 -5.60 -7.70
CA VAL A 6 15.55 -5.39 -8.83
C VAL A 6 15.24 -3.92 -9.06
N LEU A 7 16.25 -3.20 -9.57
CA LEU A 7 16.08 -1.95 -10.31
C LEU A 7 16.80 -2.12 -11.66
N ARG A 8 16.09 -1.82 -12.76
CA ARG A 8 16.52 -1.68 -14.17
C ARG A 8 16.22 -2.85 -15.12
N ALA A 9 15.12 -2.73 -15.84
CA ALA A 9 14.98 -2.99 -17.29
C ALA A 9 13.54 -2.60 -17.69
N GLY A 10 13.23 -1.78 -18.68
CA GLY A 10 14.05 -1.06 -19.65
C GLY A 10 13.20 0.06 -20.29
N ALA A 11 13.88 1.11 -20.71
CA ALA A 11 13.32 2.14 -21.59
C ALA A 11 13.46 1.66 -23.05
N ALA A 12 12.38 1.67 -23.82
CA ALA A 12 12.43 1.55 -25.28
C ALA A 12 11.22 2.24 -25.95
N THR A 13 11.51 3.43 -26.50
CA THR A 13 11.03 4.07 -27.75
C THR A 13 9.53 4.23 -28.10
N LEU A 14 9.21 5.49 -28.37
CA LEU A 14 7.95 6.06 -28.88
C LEU A 14 7.65 5.74 -30.35
N SER A 15 6.37 5.53 -30.68
CA SER A 15 5.78 5.73 -32.02
C SER A 15 4.34 6.27 -31.86
N PRO A 16 3.91 7.34 -32.58
CA PRO A 16 2.58 7.95 -32.40
C PRO A 16 1.63 7.63 -33.57
N VAL A 17 0.44 7.07 -33.31
CA VAL A 17 -0.74 7.18 -34.19
C VAL A 17 -2.03 7.05 -33.37
N GLY A 18 -2.97 7.97 -33.57
CA GLY A 18 -4.42 7.72 -33.43
C GLY A 18 -5.17 8.53 -32.37
N VAL A 19 -5.74 9.67 -32.76
CA VAL A 19 -6.70 10.44 -31.95
C VAL A 19 -8.03 9.69 -31.92
N GLY A 20 -8.36 9.13 -30.76
CA GLY A 20 -9.71 8.71 -30.40
C GLY A 20 -10.05 9.30 -29.04
N SER A 21 -10.84 10.36 -29.01
CA SER A 21 -11.37 10.94 -27.76
C SER A 21 -12.39 9.97 -27.16
N ALA A 22 -11.92 8.99 -26.40
CA ALA A 22 -12.72 8.31 -25.40
C ALA A 22 -12.62 9.15 -24.13
N THR A 23 -13.73 9.77 -23.72
CA THR A 23 -13.87 10.36 -22.39
C THR A 23 -13.69 9.26 -21.35
N ALA A 24 -12.46 9.13 -20.85
CA ALA A 24 -12.08 8.20 -19.82
C ALA A 24 -12.69 8.63 -18.48
N GLY A 25 -13.97 8.32 -18.27
CA GLY A 25 -14.51 8.14 -16.94
C GLY A 25 -13.90 6.87 -16.35
N ARG A 26 -12.66 6.93 -15.87
CA ARG A 26 -12.07 5.87 -15.03
C ARG A 26 -12.69 5.96 -13.65
N THR A 27 -13.91 5.46 -13.52
CA THR A 27 -14.52 5.06 -12.25
C THR A 27 -14.68 3.55 -12.31
N GLY A 28 -13.73 2.84 -11.68
CA GLY A 28 -13.68 1.37 -11.66
C GLY A 28 -12.29 0.89 -12.06
N ALA A 29 -11.61 0.24 -11.12
CA ALA A 29 -10.30 -0.36 -11.31
C ALA A 29 -10.33 -1.39 -12.45
N ALA A 30 -9.16 -1.73 -12.99
CA ALA A 30 -9.02 -2.92 -13.81
C ALA A 30 -9.49 -4.14 -13.00
N ASP A 31 -10.61 -4.74 -13.39
CA ASP A 31 -11.03 -6.08 -12.95
C ASP A 31 -10.09 -7.11 -13.60
N ASP A 32 -8.85 -7.18 -13.11
CA ASP A 32 -7.88 -8.22 -13.44
C ASP A 32 -8.03 -9.39 -12.43
N GLY A 33 -9.27 -9.81 -12.12
CA GLY A 33 -9.59 -11.01 -11.34
C GLY A 33 -9.03 -11.08 -9.91
N PHE A 34 -8.44 -10.01 -9.38
CA PHE A 34 -7.87 -9.96 -8.05
C PHE A 34 -8.74 -9.10 -7.13
N GLU A 35 -9.34 -9.75 -6.13
CA GLU A 35 -10.08 -9.08 -5.06
C GLU A 35 -9.33 -9.22 -3.73
N PRO A 36 -9.37 -8.19 -2.86
CA PRO A 36 -8.82 -8.30 -1.52
C PRO A 36 -9.52 -9.41 -0.73
N LEU A 37 -8.74 -10.29 -0.10
CA LEU A 37 -9.28 -11.31 0.81
C LEU A 37 -9.93 -10.67 2.04
N GLY A 38 -9.34 -9.59 2.54
CA GLY A 38 -9.79 -8.82 3.69
C GLY A 38 -9.36 -7.37 3.59
N ARG A 39 -9.93 -6.52 4.44
CA ARG A 39 -9.61 -5.09 4.49
C ARG A 39 -9.72 -4.57 5.92
N LEU A 40 -8.70 -3.84 6.36
CA LEU A 40 -8.69 -3.09 7.61
C LEU A 40 -8.37 -1.63 7.30
N ALA A 41 -9.21 -0.70 7.77
CA ALA A 41 -8.99 0.72 7.56
C ALA A 41 -7.94 1.25 8.55
N LEU A 42 -6.83 1.77 8.04
CA LEU A 42 -5.76 2.39 8.83
C LEU A 42 -5.47 3.81 8.33
N PRO A 43 -6.12 4.84 8.91
CA PRO A 43 -5.93 6.22 8.50
C PRO A 43 -4.47 6.65 8.59
N GLY A 44 -3.95 7.21 7.50
CA GLY A 44 -2.59 7.71 7.44
C GLY A 44 -1.51 6.62 7.31
N ALA A 45 -1.86 5.36 7.03
CA ALA A 45 -0.86 4.33 6.70
C ALA A 45 0.04 4.77 5.52
N LYS A 46 1.34 4.46 5.62
CA LYS A 46 2.37 4.88 4.64
C LYS A 46 3.15 3.71 4.07
N ASP A 47 3.73 2.89 4.95
CA ASP A 47 4.55 1.73 4.59
C ASP A 47 4.37 0.66 5.67
N LEU A 48 4.69 -0.59 5.35
CA LEU A 48 4.62 -1.69 6.30
C LEU A 48 5.68 -2.75 6.07
N VAL A 49 5.99 -3.49 7.14
CA VAL A 49 6.77 -4.73 7.09
C VAL A 49 6.00 -5.84 7.77
N VAL A 50 6.17 -7.07 7.27
CA VAL A 50 5.54 -8.25 7.85
C VAL A 50 6.59 -9.12 8.52
N ASP A 51 6.28 -9.59 9.72
CA ASP A 51 7.04 -10.61 10.45
C ASP A 51 6.07 -11.50 11.25
N ASP A 52 6.22 -12.82 11.10
CA ASP A 52 5.45 -13.84 11.84
C ASP A 52 3.92 -13.61 11.93
N GLY A 53 3.28 -13.30 10.79
CA GLY A 53 1.83 -13.05 10.75
C GLY A 53 1.40 -11.69 11.28
N VAL A 54 2.34 -10.81 11.65
CA VAL A 54 2.06 -9.43 12.08
C VAL A 54 2.57 -8.44 11.05
N ALA A 55 1.70 -7.53 10.61
CA ALA A 55 2.10 -6.35 9.85
C ALA A 55 2.37 -5.18 10.81
N TYR A 56 3.58 -4.62 10.73
CA TYR A 56 3.98 -3.40 11.41
C TYR A 56 3.87 -2.25 10.41
N VAL A 57 2.89 -1.37 10.63
CA VAL A 57 2.48 -0.32 9.69
C VAL A 57 2.89 1.04 10.23
N ALA A 58 3.68 1.80 9.47
CA ALA A 58 3.93 3.20 9.76
C ALA A 58 2.70 4.03 9.38
N THR A 59 2.27 4.92 10.26
CA THR A 59 1.25 5.93 9.98
C THR A 59 1.88 7.31 9.89
N THR A 60 1.11 8.32 9.46
CA THR A 60 1.56 9.72 9.35
C THR A 60 2.20 10.22 10.66
N ASP A 61 1.66 9.84 11.81
CA ASP A 61 1.97 10.39 13.13
C ASP A 61 2.32 9.30 14.17
N GLY A 62 2.59 8.07 13.71
CA GLY A 62 2.86 6.95 14.59
C GLY A 62 2.95 5.59 13.88
N PHE A 63 2.45 4.54 14.52
CA PHE A 63 2.44 3.19 13.96
C PHE A 63 1.29 2.34 14.48
N ALA A 64 0.97 1.27 13.74
CA ALA A 64 0.03 0.24 14.14
C ALA A 64 0.64 -1.16 13.94
N THR A 65 0.17 -2.13 14.71
CA THR A 65 0.47 -3.55 14.52
C THR A 65 -0.83 -4.29 14.22
N VAL A 66 -0.83 -5.13 13.20
CA VAL A 66 -2.02 -5.83 12.70
C VAL A 66 -1.73 -7.31 12.61
N ASP A 67 -2.60 -8.14 13.18
CA ASP A 67 -2.60 -9.57 12.92
C ASP A 67 -3.17 -9.82 11.52
N ILE A 68 -2.40 -10.53 10.69
CA ILE A 68 -2.75 -10.92 9.33
C ILE A 68 -2.63 -12.44 9.14
N THR A 69 -2.69 -13.20 10.23
CA THR A 69 -2.66 -14.68 10.20
C THR A 69 -3.85 -15.24 9.42
N ASP A 70 -5.04 -14.65 9.59
CA ASP A 70 -6.16 -14.82 8.66
C ASP A 70 -6.22 -13.62 7.68
N PRO A 71 -5.82 -13.79 6.40
CA PRO A 71 -5.82 -12.70 5.44
C PRO A 71 -7.24 -12.24 5.06
N ALA A 72 -8.28 -13.02 5.36
CA ALA A 72 -9.66 -12.62 5.16
C ALA A 72 -10.20 -11.74 6.31
N ALA A 73 -9.56 -11.81 7.48
CA ALA A 73 -9.97 -11.10 8.70
C ALA A 73 -8.76 -10.45 9.41
N PRO A 74 -8.12 -9.44 8.80
CA PRO A 74 -7.03 -8.70 9.45
C PRO A 74 -7.52 -7.95 10.70
N GLU A 75 -6.81 -8.07 11.82
CA GLU A 75 -7.21 -7.50 13.12
C GLU A 75 -6.18 -6.50 13.66
N LEU A 76 -6.65 -5.36 14.15
CA LEU A 76 -5.78 -4.37 14.79
C LEU A 76 -5.36 -4.86 16.18
N LEU A 77 -4.06 -5.13 16.37
CA LEU A 77 -3.51 -5.52 17.67
C LEU A 77 -3.21 -4.30 18.55
N ALA A 78 -2.61 -3.26 17.96
CA ALA A 78 -2.27 -2.03 18.67
C ALA A 78 -2.09 -0.86 17.70
N GLU A 79 -2.33 0.35 18.21
CA GLU A 79 -2.11 1.60 17.50
C GLU A 79 -1.49 2.63 18.45
N ARG A 80 -0.51 3.37 17.96
CA ARG A 80 0.15 4.48 18.67
C ARG A 80 0.22 5.68 17.74
N ARG A 81 -0.26 6.82 18.23
CA ARG A 81 -0.39 8.10 17.51
C ARG A 81 0.35 9.19 18.26
N ASN A 82 0.62 10.30 17.59
CA ASN A 82 1.29 11.47 18.17
C ASN A 82 2.55 11.11 18.97
N LEU A 83 3.41 10.24 18.43
CA LEU A 83 4.59 9.74 19.16
C LEU A 83 5.71 10.78 19.35
N LEU A 84 5.61 11.93 18.67
CA LEU A 84 6.56 13.03 18.76
C LEU A 84 5.78 14.36 18.87
N PRO A 85 5.00 14.57 19.94
CA PRO A 85 4.11 15.74 20.05
C PRO A 85 4.88 17.07 20.11
N ASP A 86 6.15 17.02 20.51
CA ASP A 86 7.00 18.20 20.69
C ASP A 86 7.97 18.43 19.52
N HIS A 87 7.90 17.62 18.44
CA HIS A 87 8.77 17.78 17.27
C HIS A 87 8.12 18.75 16.26
N PRO A 88 8.79 19.84 15.86
CA PRO A 88 8.26 20.75 14.84
C PRO A 88 8.24 20.09 13.44
N ASP A 89 7.16 20.30 12.68
CA ASP A 89 6.98 19.80 11.30
C ASP A 89 7.97 20.40 10.28
#